data_AF-A0A1V5GCF9-F1
#
_entry.id   AF-A0A1V5GCF9-F1
#
_cell.length_a   1.000
_cell.length_b   1.000
_cell.length_c   1.000
_cell.angle_alpha   90.00
_cell.angle_beta   90.00
_cell.angle_gamma   90.00
#
_symmetry.space_group_name_H-M   'P 1'
#
loop_
_entity.id
_entity.type
_entity.pdbx_description
1 polymer ?
#
loop_
_entity_poly.entity_id
_entity_poly.type
_entity_poly.pdbx_seq_one_letter_code
_entity_poly.pdbx_strand_id
1 'polypeptide(L)'
;MSSLLITGAYIAVFVAVKVFPFRSDTSRRAVMGLALAAAIISEFAANAQIGVKTVTTTNYKEYPTKNAEVQTLLSDIRSQDDSPFYRLEMTNTYTLNDSALYGYYGLSQFSSAANVSVTTFMSRLGLYASEAGNRYYYRLSTPVTNSLLGLKYFICKNGALSTEEMALRHRNVSNGVHIYENNYPLSLGFMMDSDIIDMPDKPDMNPFEYQNELMSRATGIDEEIYSAQSAAVVEHSDVEVAKNGFGNYTFHALKEDGTAKSVYTFDGVKDSYLYGYASGAGGCCDRLTIKCGGATIDSGKLIENYPLVFPMGNAQEGENSTVEVGIKSETKTGNYRLMVYALSKSAFENAYAALADEQLEISSFSDTEICGTLDAKQDGVLFLSIPYEKGWSVYIDGQKAETLKLMQSMLGAKVSQGHHDIRISYIPEGLVTGVCCSAAALVLFIIFAVMDMFRKKKTVPDNSEAVAYAQPVEFSLDDEDGNFFFEDAESTAEILYPGEEADNEKP
;
A
#
# COMPACT_ATOMS: atom_id res chain seq x y z
N MET A 1 -12.19 -12.07 30.55
CA MET A 1 -12.45 -12.97 31.71
C MET A 1 -11.15 -13.61 32.24
N SER A 2 -10.23 -14.02 31.36
CA SER A 2 -8.91 -14.58 31.72
C SER A 2 -8.00 -13.60 32.49
N SER A 3 -7.94 -12.32 32.11
CA SER A 3 -7.08 -11.32 32.76
C SER A 3 -7.45 -11.07 34.23
N LEU A 4 -8.74 -10.94 34.54
CA LEU A 4 -9.21 -10.74 35.92
C LEU A 4 -8.92 -11.95 36.84
N LEU A 5 -8.99 -13.17 36.30
CA LEU A 5 -8.64 -14.38 37.04
C LEU A 5 -7.13 -14.46 37.31
N ILE A 6 -6.31 -14.05 36.34
CA ILE A 6 -4.85 -13.97 36.48
C ILE A 6 -4.47 -12.92 37.54
N THR A 7 -5.06 -11.72 37.48
CA THR A 7 -4.86 -10.68 38.50
C THR A 7 -5.31 -11.14 39.88
N GLY A 8 -6.46 -11.81 39.99
CA GLY A 8 -6.95 -12.38 41.24
C GLY A 8 -6.00 -13.43 41.84
N ALA A 9 -5.44 -14.31 41.01
CA ALA A 9 -4.44 -15.29 41.43
C ALA A 9 -3.15 -14.63 41.96
N TYR A 10 -2.67 -13.56 41.31
CA TYR A 10 -1.49 -12.82 41.77
C TYR A 10 -1.68 -12.15 43.13
N ILE A 11 -2.85 -11.53 43.34
CA ILE A 11 -3.20 -10.93 44.63
C ILE A 11 -3.23 -12.02 45.72
N ALA A 12 -3.78 -13.20 45.42
CA ALA A 12 -3.83 -14.31 46.36
C ALA A 12 -2.43 -14.82 46.74
N VAL A 13 -1.51 -14.98 45.78
CA VAL A 13 -0.11 -15.36 46.06
C VAL A 13 0.60 -14.30 46.91
N PHE A 14 0.40 -13.02 46.60
CA PHE A 14 1.02 -11.92 47.34
C PHE A 14 0.54 -11.87 48.80
N VAL A 15 -0.77 -12.04 49.03
CA VAL A 15 -1.36 -12.11 50.38
C VAL A 15 -0.86 -13.35 51.13
N ALA A 16 -0.83 -14.51 50.48
CA ALA A 16 -0.36 -15.76 51.09
C ALA A 16 1.10 -15.67 51.56
N VAL A 17 1.97 -15.05 50.76
CA VAL A 17 3.38 -14.83 51.12
C VAL A 17 3.49 -13.79 52.25
N LYS A 18 2.71 -12.70 52.23
CA LYS A 18 2.77 -11.66 53.27
C LYS A 18 2.34 -12.16 54.66
N VAL A 19 1.39 -13.10 54.70
CA VAL A 19 0.85 -13.67 55.95
C VAL A 19 1.71 -14.84 56.47
N PHE A 20 2.61 -15.38 55.65
CA PHE A 20 3.44 -16.53 56.05
C PHE A 20 4.48 -16.13 57.13
N PRO A 21 4.59 -16.89 58.24
CA PRO A 21 5.47 -16.53 59.35
C PRO A 21 6.93 -16.88 59.02
N PHE A 22 7.68 -15.89 58.52
CA PHE A 22 9.11 -16.05 58.25
C PHE A 22 9.97 -15.87 59.50
N ARG A 23 11.00 -16.72 59.65
CA ARG A 23 11.93 -16.71 60.78
C ARG A 23 12.90 -15.51 60.81
N SER A 24 13.15 -14.85 59.67
CA SER A 24 14.01 -13.67 59.59
C SER A 24 13.52 -12.70 58.51
N ASP A 25 13.79 -11.41 58.69
CA ASP A 25 13.41 -10.37 57.72
C ASP A 25 14.13 -10.55 56.38
N THR A 26 15.38 -11.00 56.40
CA THR A 26 16.15 -11.30 55.19
C THR A 26 15.51 -12.42 54.36
N SER A 27 15.07 -13.51 55.01
CA SER A 27 14.39 -14.60 54.31
C SER A 27 13.02 -14.17 53.76
N ARG A 28 12.30 -13.33 54.50
CA ARG A 28 11.03 -12.74 54.03
C ARG A 28 11.24 -11.90 52.77
N ARG A 29 12.22 -10.99 52.78
CA ARG A 29 12.54 -10.13 51.62
C ARG A 29 12.98 -10.95 50.41
N ALA A 30 13.81 -11.98 50.61
CA ALA A 30 14.26 -12.85 49.54
C ALA A 30 13.09 -13.64 48.91
N VAL A 31 12.22 -14.25 49.73
CA VAL A 31 11.06 -15.02 49.24
C VAL A 31 10.04 -14.10 48.57
N MET A 32 9.78 -12.91 49.13
CA MET A 32 8.91 -11.91 48.50
C MET A 32 9.48 -11.43 47.16
N GLY A 33 10.78 -11.17 47.09
CA GLY A 33 11.45 -10.78 45.85
C GLY A 33 11.36 -11.86 44.77
N LEU A 34 11.59 -13.13 45.14
CA LEU A 34 11.46 -14.26 44.23
C LEU A 34 10.02 -14.51 43.78
N ALA A 35 9.06 -14.42 44.69
CA ALA A 35 7.64 -14.58 44.36
C ALA A 35 7.14 -13.46 43.43
N LEU A 36 7.56 -12.22 43.69
CA LEU A 36 7.24 -11.08 42.83
C LEU A 36 7.92 -11.21 41.46
N ALA A 37 9.20 -11.61 41.42
CA ALA A 37 9.90 -11.85 40.17
C ALA A 37 9.24 -12.96 39.35
N ALA A 38 8.91 -14.09 39.98
CA ALA A 38 8.18 -15.18 39.34
C ALA A 38 6.83 -14.72 38.80
N ALA A 39 6.12 -13.89 39.58
CA ALA A 39 4.82 -13.36 39.18
C ALA A 39 4.91 -12.43 37.95
N ILE A 40 5.87 -11.51 37.95
CA ILE A 40 6.14 -10.61 36.84
C ILE A 40 6.57 -11.40 35.60
N ILE A 41 7.47 -12.38 35.75
CA ILE A 41 7.93 -13.22 34.63
C ILE A 41 6.77 -14.02 34.05
N SER A 42 5.92 -14.63 34.89
CA SER A 42 4.78 -15.40 34.38
C SER A 42 3.71 -14.52 33.74
N GLU A 43 3.55 -13.28 34.21
CA GLU A 43 2.60 -12.31 33.65
C GLU A 43 3.10 -11.85 32.28
N PHE A 44 4.38 -11.46 32.21
CA PHE A 44 5.04 -11.08 30.98
C PHE A 44 5.04 -12.22 29.95
N ALA A 45 5.35 -13.45 30.36
CA ALA A 45 5.32 -14.62 29.47
C ALA A 45 3.91 -14.93 28.97
N ALA A 46 2.90 -14.86 29.85
CA ALA A 46 1.51 -15.08 29.47
C ALA A 46 1.01 -13.99 28.52
N ASN A 47 1.31 -12.72 28.80
CA ASN A 47 0.96 -11.60 27.91
C ASN A 47 1.69 -11.69 26.57
N ALA A 48 2.98 -12.05 26.56
CA ALA A 48 3.73 -12.27 25.33
C ALA A 48 3.10 -13.41 24.52
N GLN A 49 2.78 -14.54 25.14
CA GLN A 49 2.18 -15.69 24.46
C GLN A 49 0.76 -15.38 23.95
N ILE A 50 -0.09 -14.75 24.77
CA ILE A 50 -1.45 -14.36 24.40
C ILE A 50 -1.39 -13.30 23.29
N GLY A 51 -0.53 -12.31 23.44
CA GLY A 51 -0.31 -11.25 22.46
C GLY A 51 0.06 -11.84 21.11
N VAL A 52 1.12 -12.66 21.06
CA VAL A 52 1.59 -13.36 19.86
C VAL A 52 0.51 -14.25 19.25
N LYS A 53 -0.24 -15.01 20.07
CA LYS A 53 -1.34 -15.85 19.58
C LYS A 53 -2.51 -15.04 19.01
N THR A 54 -2.76 -13.85 19.56
CA THR A 54 -3.86 -12.97 19.15
C THR A 54 -3.55 -12.28 17.83
N VAL A 55 -2.31 -11.80 17.64
CA VAL A 55 -1.90 -11.12 16.39
C VAL A 55 -1.52 -12.10 15.27
N THR A 56 -1.51 -13.41 15.56
CA THR A 56 -1.02 -14.50 14.68
C THR A 56 0.46 -14.34 14.31
N THR A 57 1.10 -15.44 13.90
CA THR A 57 2.50 -15.44 13.47
C THR A 57 2.63 -16.00 12.07
N THR A 58 3.67 -15.55 11.37
CA THR A 58 4.08 -16.16 10.10
C THR A 58 5.28 -17.07 10.34
N ASN A 59 5.28 -18.24 9.70
CA ASN A 59 6.42 -19.15 9.75
C ASN A 59 7.60 -18.54 8.99
N TYR A 60 8.73 -18.34 9.69
CA TYR A 60 9.97 -17.82 9.09
C TYR A 60 10.40 -18.59 7.84
N LYS A 61 10.18 -19.92 7.79
CA LYS A 61 10.57 -20.75 6.65
C LYS A 61 9.69 -20.54 5.41
N GLU A 62 8.48 -20.03 5.61
CA GLU A 62 7.49 -19.80 4.56
C GLU A 62 7.36 -18.32 4.21
N TYR A 63 8.20 -17.45 4.80
CA TYR A 63 8.18 -16.01 4.58
C TYR A 63 9.33 -15.55 3.65
N PRO A 64 9.03 -14.78 2.59
CA PRO A 64 7.69 -14.56 2.05
C PRO A 64 7.15 -15.82 1.35
N THR A 65 5.84 -15.92 1.19
CA THR A 65 5.20 -17.13 0.65
C THR A 65 5.74 -17.50 -0.73
N LYS A 66 6.17 -18.76 -0.90
CA LYS A 66 6.76 -19.29 -2.15
C LYS A 66 7.96 -18.49 -2.67
N ASN A 67 8.78 -17.93 -1.76
CA ASN A 67 9.90 -17.08 -2.14
C ASN A 67 10.89 -17.77 -3.09
N ALA A 68 11.27 -19.02 -2.81
CA ALA A 68 12.26 -19.73 -3.63
C ALA A 68 11.78 -19.88 -5.08
N GLU A 69 10.51 -20.25 -5.27
CA GLU A 69 9.88 -20.36 -6.57
C GLU A 69 9.80 -19.00 -7.28
N VAL A 70 9.36 -17.95 -6.58
CA VAL A 70 9.28 -16.59 -7.14
C VAL A 70 10.66 -16.10 -7.57
N GLN A 71 11.69 -16.25 -6.72
CA GLN A 71 13.05 -15.81 -7.05
C GLN A 71 13.64 -16.60 -8.24
N THR A 72 13.30 -17.89 -8.38
CA THR A 72 13.70 -18.70 -9.53
C THR A 72 13.09 -18.17 -10.83
N LEU A 73 11.82 -17.77 -10.81
CA LEU A 73 11.16 -17.21 -12.00
C LEU A 73 11.63 -15.78 -12.31
N LEU A 74 11.93 -14.97 -11.28
CA LEU A 74 12.50 -13.63 -11.46
C LEU A 74 13.91 -13.70 -12.03
N SER A 75 14.75 -14.64 -11.58
CA SER A 75 16.08 -14.83 -12.15
C SER A 75 16.01 -15.32 -13.60
N ASP A 76 15.05 -16.18 -13.93
CA ASP A 76 14.79 -16.62 -15.30
C ASP A 76 14.48 -15.44 -16.23
N ILE A 77 13.51 -14.57 -15.86
CA ILE A 77 13.22 -13.37 -16.66
C ILE A 77 14.45 -12.48 -16.78
N ARG A 78 15.13 -12.15 -15.67
CA ARG A 78 16.31 -11.26 -15.69
C ARG A 78 17.44 -11.77 -16.59
N SER A 79 17.47 -13.07 -16.86
CA SER A 79 18.45 -13.67 -17.78
C SER A 79 18.02 -13.63 -19.26
N GLN A 80 16.73 -13.42 -19.53
CA GLN A 80 16.13 -13.47 -20.87
C GLN A 80 15.67 -12.11 -21.40
N ASP A 81 15.31 -11.18 -20.53
CA ASP A 81 14.87 -9.82 -20.87
C ASP A 81 15.92 -8.81 -20.43
N ASP A 82 16.61 -8.24 -21.41
CA ASP A 82 17.68 -7.25 -21.24
C ASP A 82 17.16 -5.80 -21.22
N SER A 83 15.84 -5.60 -21.27
CA SER A 83 15.23 -4.27 -21.15
C SER A 83 15.67 -3.59 -19.84
N PRO A 84 16.11 -2.31 -19.86
CA PRO A 84 16.50 -1.59 -18.65
C PRO A 84 15.38 -1.50 -17.60
N PHE A 85 14.12 -1.57 -18.05
CA PHE A 85 12.94 -1.53 -17.21
C PHE A 85 11.82 -2.38 -17.80
N TYR A 86 11.11 -3.10 -16.93
CA TYR A 86 9.82 -3.71 -17.21
C TYR A 86 9.04 -3.83 -15.91
N ARG A 87 7.71 -3.77 -15.97
CA ARG A 87 6.87 -4.05 -14.81
C ARG A 87 6.44 -5.51 -14.77
N LEU A 88 6.33 -6.01 -13.55
CA LEU A 88 5.79 -7.32 -13.23
C LEU A 88 4.73 -7.16 -12.14
N GLU A 89 3.70 -8.00 -12.14
CA GLU A 89 2.78 -8.08 -11.01
C GLU A 89 2.41 -9.50 -10.58
N MET A 90 1.95 -9.63 -9.34
CA MET A 90 1.35 -10.85 -8.82
C MET A 90 -0.15 -10.83 -9.13
N THR A 91 -0.70 -11.92 -9.68
CA THR A 91 -2.17 -11.98 -9.87
C THR A 91 -2.93 -12.05 -8.55
N ASN A 92 -2.26 -12.54 -7.50
CA ASN A 92 -2.77 -12.63 -6.14
C ASN A 92 -1.69 -12.17 -5.15
N THR A 93 -1.97 -11.12 -4.40
CA THR A 93 -1.08 -10.54 -3.40
C THR A 93 -0.94 -11.45 -2.17
N TYR A 94 0.28 -11.64 -1.68
CA TYR A 94 0.52 -12.15 -0.32
C TYR A 94 0.44 -10.99 0.70
N THR A 95 1.09 -9.89 0.35
CA THR A 95 0.98 -8.58 0.99
C THR A 95 0.59 -7.54 -0.06
N LEU A 96 0.18 -6.36 0.38
CA LEU A 96 -0.13 -5.26 -0.54
C LEU A 96 1.11 -4.56 -1.13
N ASN A 97 2.31 -4.95 -0.71
CA ASN A 97 3.60 -4.40 -1.16
C ASN A 97 4.51 -5.53 -1.66
N ASP A 98 3.95 -6.50 -2.41
CA ASP A 98 4.70 -7.66 -2.90
C ASP A 98 5.89 -7.27 -3.79
N SER A 99 5.79 -6.16 -4.53
CA SER A 99 6.88 -5.61 -5.34
C SER A 99 8.15 -5.34 -4.52
N ALA A 100 8.01 -4.63 -3.41
CA ALA A 100 9.10 -4.38 -2.47
C ALA A 100 9.56 -5.66 -1.75
N LEU A 101 8.63 -6.56 -1.43
CA LEU A 101 8.91 -7.78 -0.68
C LEU A 101 9.72 -8.81 -1.49
N TYR A 102 9.38 -8.99 -2.77
CA TYR A 102 10.04 -9.97 -3.65
C TYR A 102 11.10 -9.32 -4.57
N GLY A 103 11.16 -7.99 -4.66
CA GLY A 103 12.18 -7.25 -5.40
C GLY A 103 11.92 -7.16 -6.90
N TYR A 104 10.75 -6.67 -7.30
CA TYR A 104 10.42 -6.36 -8.70
C TYR A 104 9.71 -5.01 -8.82
N TYR A 105 9.70 -4.42 -10.02
CA TYR A 105 8.96 -3.18 -10.29
C TYR A 105 7.48 -3.47 -10.52
N GLY A 106 6.64 -3.23 -9.50
CA GLY A 106 5.20 -3.46 -9.54
C GLY A 106 4.36 -2.19 -9.53
N LEU A 107 3.04 -2.35 -9.42
CA LEU A 107 2.07 -1.27 -9.30
C LEU A 107 1.48 -1.17 -7.90
N SER A 108 1.26 -2.33 -7.27
CA SER A 108 0.56 -2.43 -5.99
C SER A 108 1.30 -1.69 -4.88
N GLN A 109 0.54 -0.90 -4.12
CA GLN A 109 1.04 -0.16 -2.99
C GLN A 109 0.02 -0.11 -1.85
N PHE A 110 0.51 -0.29 -0.63
CA PHE A 110 -0.14 0.14 0.61
C PHE A 110 0.75 1.15 1.33
N SER A 111 0.22 2.35 1.55
CA SER A 111 0.89 3.43 2.24
C SER A 111 -0.12 4.41 2.82
N SER A 112 0.09 4.85 4.08
CA SER A 112 -0.68 5.94 4.66
C SER A 112 -0.51 7.27 3.91
N ALA A 113 0.53 7.38 3.09
CA ALA A 113 0.80 8.52 2.22
C ALA A 113 0.48 8.23 0.74
N ALA A 114 -0.41 7.27 0.46
CA ALA A 114 -0.84 6.99 -0.91
C ALA A 114 -1.44 8.24 -1.56
N ASN A 115 -1.03 8.54 -2.79
CA ASN A 115 -1.53 9.69 -3.53
C ASN A 115 -2.97 9.42 -4.00
N VAL A 116 -3.92 10.25 -3.52
CA VAL A 116 -5.35 10.11 -3.84
C VAL A 116 -5.62 10.18 -5.34
N SER A 117 -4.85 10.97 -6.09
CA SER A 117 -5.02 11.02 -7.55
C SER A 117 -4.75 9.67 -8.22
N VAL A 118 -3.75 8.93 -7.72
CA VAL A 118 -3.39 7.60 -8.21
C VAL A 118 -4.46 6.59 -7.80
N THR A 119 -4.92 6.59 -6.55
CA THR A 119 -5.95 5.65 -6.11
C THR A 119 -7.25 5.84 -6.88
N THR A 120 -7.64 7.09 -7.16
CA THR A 120 -8.81 7.42 -7.98
C THR A 120 -8.64 6.97 -9.43
N PHE A 121 -7.47 7.20 -10.04
CA PHE A 121 -7.20 6.72 -11.40
C PHE A 121 -7.22 5.19 -11.50
N MET A 122 -6.59 4.49 -10.56
CA MET A 122 -6.61 3.02 -10.51
C MET A 122 -8.05 2.50 -10.34
N SER A 123 -8.87 3.18 -9.53
CA SER A 123 -10.30 2.84 -9.36
C SER A 123 -11.10 3.03 -10.66
N ARG A 124 -10.84 4.10 -11.42
CA ARG A 124 -11.46 4.35 -12.74
C ARG A 124 -11.08 3.30 -13.79
N LEU A 125 -9.85 2.79 -13.73
CA LEU A 125 -9.42 1.64 -14.54
C LEU A 125 -10.05 0.32 -14.08
N GLY A 126 -10.70 0.28 -12.93
CA GLY A 126 -11.34 -0.91 -12.39
C GLY A 126 -10.43 -1.78 -11.51
N LEU A 127 -9.26 -1.29 -11.11
CA LEU A 127 -8.42 -1.97 -10.13
C LEU A 127 -8.98 -1.83 -8.72
N TYR A 128 -8.51 -2.71 -7.81
CA TYR A 128 -8.95 -2.74 -6.43
C TYR A 128 -8.42 -1.53 -5.65
N ALA A 129 -9.17 -0.43 -5.70
CA ALA A 129 -8.82 0.87 -5.12
C ALA A 129 -10.09 1.68 -4.79
N SER A 130 -9.95 2.69 -3.94
CA SER A 130 -10.99 3.68 -3.68
C SER A 130 -10.44 5.10 -3.68
N GLU A 131 -11.31 6.06 -3.92
CA GLU A 131 -11.04 7.47 -3.59
C GLU A 131 -10.71 7.57 -2.10
N ALA A 132 -9.62 8.27 -1.76
CA ALA A 132 -9.05 8.37 -0.41
C ALA A 132 -8.64 7.04 0.26
N GLY A 133 -8.46 5.96 -0.52
CA GLY A 133 -7.88 4.72 -0.04
C GLY A 133 -6.38 4.88 0.29
N ASN A 134 -5.90 4.18 1.31
CA ASN A 134 -4.46 4.08 1.62
C ASN A 134 -3.75 2.97 0.81
N ARG A 135 -4.43 2.45 -0.21
CA ARG A 135 -3.97 1.32 -0.99
C ARG A 135 -4.62 1.28 -2.37
N TYR A 136 -3.88 0.72 -3.30
CA TYR A 136 -4.36 0.27 -4.59
C TYR A 136 -3.48 -0.93 -4.95
N TYR A 137 -4.09 -2.02 -5.40
CA TYR A 137 -3.30 -3.19 -5.75
C TYR A 137 -3.89 -3.93 -6.93
N TYR A 138 -2.97 -4.57 -7.64
CA TYR A 138 -3.30 -5.31 -8.83
C TYR A 138 -4.00 -6.61 -8.45
N ARG A 139 -5.07 -6.87 -9.20
CA ARG A 139 -5.58 -8.20 -9.46
C ARG A 139 -5.67 -8.32 -10.97
N LEU A 140 -5.65 -9.55 -11.46
CA LEU A 140 -5.78 -9.81 -12.89
C LEU A 140 -6.95 -9.01 -13.46
N SER A 141 -6.64 -8.07 -14.36
CA SER A 141 -7.56 -7.07 -14.89
C SER A 141 -7.55 -7.10 -16.41
N THR A 142 -8.15 -6.09 -17.03
CA THR A 142 -8.34 -6.04 -18.47
C THR A 142 -7.03 -5.85 -19.25
N PRO A 143 -6.97 -6.31 -20.52
CA PRO A 143 -5.84 -6.05 -21.41
C PRO A 143 -5.54 -4.56 -21.58
N VAL A 144 -6.56 -3.69 -21.64
CA VAL A 144 -6.38 -2.23 -21.70
C VAL A 144 -5.64 -1.72 -20.47
N THR A 145 -6.09 -2.07 -19.27
CA THR A 145 -5.43 -1.69 -18.00
C THR A 145 -3.98 -2.18 -17.96
N ASN A 146 -3.75 -3.44 -18.35
CA ASN A 146 -2.43 -4.06 -18.31
C ASN A 146 -1.46 -3.40 -19.29
N SER A 147 -1.94 -3.08 -20.50
CA SER A 147 -1.16 -2.40 -21.54
C SER A 147 -0.80 -0.98 -21.10
N LEU A 148 -1.80 -0.20 -20.69
CA LEU A 148 -1.65 1.21 -20.30
C LEU A 148 -0.66 1.41 -19.15
N LEU A 149 -0.65 0.48 -18.18
CA LEU A 149 0.24 0.54 -17.03
C LEU A 149 1.59 -0.16 -17.26
N GLY A 150 1.84 -0.66 -18.48
CA GLY A 150 3.10 -1.27 -18.89
C GLY A 150 3.44 -2.58 -18.17
N LEU A 151 2.43 -3.38 -17.80
CA LEU A 151 2.63 -4.68 -17.17
C LEU A 151 3.09 -5.70 -18.22
N LYS A 152 4.37 -6.11 -18.15
CA LYS A 152 4.98 -7.06 -19.10
C LYS A 152 4.88 -8.50 -18.61
N TYR A 153 5.00 -8.73 -17.30
CA TYR A 153 5.00 -10.07 -16.72
C TYR A 153 4.03 -10.23 -15.55
N PHE A 154 3.53 -11.46 -15.36
CA PHE A 154 2.64 -11.80 -14.26
C PHE A 154 3.06 -13.09 -13.58
N ILE A 155 3.14 -13.09 -12.25
CA ILE A 155 3.39 -14.29 -11.45
C ILE A 155 2.08 -14.75 -10.79
N CYS A 156 1.73 -16.01 -11.02
CA CYS A 156 0.56 -16.68 -10.47
C CYS A 156 1.00 -17.71 -9.43
N LYS A 157 0.81 -17.37 -8.15
CA LYS A 157 1.17 -18.25 -7.03
C LYS A 157 0.17 -19.39 -6.80
N ASN A 158 -1.06 -19.28 -7.30
CA ASN A 158 -2.17 -20.18 -6.99
C ASN A 158 -2.47 -21.20 -8.11
N GLY A 159 -1.47 -21.49 -8.97
CA GLY A 159 -1.61 -22.38 -10.11
C GLY A 159 -1.66 -21.64 -11.45
N ALA A 160 -1.87 -22.41 -12.51
CA ALA A 160 -1.94 -21.88 -13.86
C ALA A 160 -3.27 -21.15 -14.11
N LEU A 161 -3.20 -20.02 -14.82
CA LEU A 161 -4.34 -19.40 -15.46
C LEU A 161 -4.82 -20.30 -16.61
N SER A 162 -6.14 -20.45 -16.72
CA SER A 162 -6.79 -21.32 -17.73
C SER A 162 -7.60 -20.56 -18.78
N THR A 163 -7.80 -19.25 -18.63
CA THR A 163 -8.72 -18.48 -19.48
C THR A 163 -8.23 -17.09 -19.85
N GLU A 164 -6.91 -16.90 -19.95
CA GLU A 164 -6.31 -15.60 -20.29
C GLU A 164 -5.45 -15.65 -21.55
N GLU A 165 -5.55 -16.72 -22.34
CA GLU A 165 -4.64 -17.03 -23.45
C GLU A 165 -4.58 -15.95 -24.55
N MET A 166 -5.60 -15.11 -24.67
CA MET A 166 -5.60 -13.98 -25.60
C MET A 166 -4.56 -12.93 -25.19
N ALA A 167 -4.55 -12.56 -23.91
CA ALA A 167 -3.73 -11.47 -23.40
C ALA A 167 -2.42 -11.96 -22.79
N LEU A 168 -2.39 -13.18 -22.25
CA LEU A 168 -1.29 -13.71 -21.46
C LEU A 168 -0.77 -15.04 -22.02
N ARG A 169 0.52 -15.08 -22.30
CA ARG A 169 1.22 -16.29 -22.73
C ARG A 169 1.98 -16.91 -21.57
N HIS A 170 1.74 -18.19 -21.28
CA HIS A 170 2.51 -18.93 -20.28
C HIS A 170 3.98 -19.04 -20.71
N ARG A 171 4.90 -18.73 -19.79
CA ARG A 171 6.35 -18.70 -20.06
C ARG A 171 7.09 -19.82 -19.34
N ASN A 172 6.89 -19.94 -18.02
CA ASN A 172 7.62 -20.90 -17.21
C ASN A 172 6.85 -21.28 -15.92
N VAL A 173 7.33 -22.29 -15.21
CA VAL A 173 6.76 -22.78 -13.95
C VAL A 173 7.85 -23.24 -12.99
N SER A 174 7.69 -22.90 -11.72
CA SER A 174 8.49 -23.43 -10.62
C SER A 174 7.56 -23.92 -9.51
N ASN A 175 7.48 -25.24 -9.31
CA ASN A 175 6.72 -25.88 -8.24
C ASN A 175 5.28 -25.32 -8.06
N GLY A 176 4.53 -25.22 -9.17
CA GLY A 176 3.15 -24.72 -9.19
C GLY A 176 3.00 -23.20 -9.04
N VAL A 177 4.10 -22.44 -9.06
CA VAL A 177 4.10 -21.00 -9.35
C VAL A 177 4.37 -20.81 -10.83
N HIS A 178 3.48 -20.10 -11.51
CA HIS A 178 3.55 -19.91 -12.95
C HIS A 178 3.91 -18.47 -13.27
N ILE A 179 4.61 -18.26 -14.37
CA ILE A 179 4.87 -16.93 -14.91
C ILE A 179 4.32 -16.81 -16.33
N TYR A 180 3.72 -15.66 -16.58
CA TYR A 180 3.08 -15.31 -17.85
C TYR A 180 3.69 -14.01 -18.35
N GLU A 181 3.67 -13.85 -19.67
CA GLU A 181 4.02 -12.61 -20.35
C GLU A 181 2.76 -12.02 -20.99
N ASN A 182 2.62 -10.70 -20.87
CA ASN A 182 1.62 -9.93 -21.59
C ASN A 182 1.95 -9.95 -23.08
N ASN A 183 0.97 -10.28 -23.93
CA ASN A 183 1.11 -10.19 -25.38
C ASN A 183 1.07 -8.72 -25.86
N TYR A 184 0.55 -7.80 -25.04
CA TYR A 184 0.32 -6.40 -25.38
C TYR A 184 0.90 -5.42 -24.35
N PRO A 185 2.19 -5.51 -23.95
CA PRO A 185 2.75 -4.50 -23.07
C PRO A 185 2.97 -3.21 -23.85
N LEU A 186 2.63 -2.06 -23.25
CA LEU A 186 3.20 -0.78 -23.68
C LEU A 186 4.42 -0.47 -22.80
N SER A 187 5.32 0.36 -23.32
CA SER A 187 6.46 0.90 -22.58
C SER A 187 5.97 1.85 -21.46
N LEU A 188 6.89 2.28 -20.59
CA LEU A 188 6.62 3.25 -19.55
C LEU A 188 6.09 4.58 -20.11
N GLY A 189 6.40 4.89 -21.38
CA GLY A 189 5.82 6.01 -22.10
C GLY A 189 5.53 5.70 -23.56
N PHE A 190 4.57 6.41 -24.13
CA PHE A 190 4.16 6.30 -25.53
C PHE A 190 3.33 7.53 -25.94
N MET A 191 3.26 7.79 -27.24
CA MET A 191 2.46 8.89 -27.78
C MET A 191 0.97 8.59 -27.71
N MET A 192 0.22 9.63 -27.38
CA MET A 192 -1.23 9.68 -27.44
C MET A 192 -1.67 10.88 -28.28
N ASP A 193 -2.86 10.78 -28.86
CA ASP A 193 -3.54 11.91 -29.47
C ASP A 193 -3.78 13.03 -28.44
N SER A 194 -3.80 14.29 -28.90
CA SER A 194 -3.94 15.46 -28.04
C SER A 194 -5.29 15.54 -27.33
N ASP A 195 -6.33 14.87 -27.84
CA ASP A 195 -7.66 14.81 -27.24
C ASP A 195 -7.68 14.17 -25.84
N ILE A 196 -6.61 13.45 -25.45
CA ILE A 196 -6.46 12.90 -24.10
C ILE A 196 -6.34 13.98 -23.02
N ILE A 197 -5.89 15.19 -23.39
CA ILE A 197 -5.79 16.33 -22.45
C ILE A 197 -7.17 16.67 -21.88
N ASP A 198 -8.23 16.46 -22.67
CA ASP A 198 -9.61 16.79 -22.31
C ASP A 198 -10.38 15.60 -21.70
N MET A 199 -9.67 14.56 -21.24
CA MET A 199 -10.28 13.41 -20.57
C MET A 199 -11.13 13.86 -19.36
N PRO A 200 -12.45 13.54 -19.32
CA PRO A 200 -13.31 13.99 -18.25
C PRO A 200 -12.92 13.47 -16.86
N ASP A 201 -12.92 14.36 -15.88
CA ASP A 201 -12.71 14.02 -14.48
C ASP A 201 -14.03 13.63 -13.79
N LYS A 202 -14.51 12.40 -14.05
CA LYS A 202 -15.77 11.89 -13.47
C LYS A 202 -15.47 10.70 -12.53
N PRO A 203 -15.74 10.80 -11.22
CA PRO A 203 -15.44 9.74 -10.26
C PRO A 203 -16.33 8.49 -10.40
N ASP A 204 -17.59 8.64 -10.81
CA ASP A 204 -18.59 7.55 -10.81
C ASP A 204 -18.75 6.81 -12.15
N MET A 205 -17.77 6.91 -13.04
CA MET A 205 -17.85 6.25 -14.35
C MET A 205 -17.76 4.73 -14.25
N ASN A 206 -18.53 4.06 -15.09
CA ASN A 206 -18.34 2.64 -15.38
C ASN A 206 -16.92 2.45 -15.93
N PRO A 207 -16.09 1.55 -15.35
CA PRO A 207 -14.69 1.40 -15.76
C PRO A 207 -14.54 0.98 -17.22
N PHE A 208 -15.49 0.23 -17.79
CA PHE A 208 -15.43 -0.16 -19.21
C PHE A 208 -15.68 1.04 -20.14
N GLU A 209 -16.65 1.90 -19.79
CA GLU A 209 -16.88 3.14 -20.52
C GLU A 209 -15.73 4.14 -20.36
N TYR A 210 -15.11 4.15 -19.18
CA TYR A 210 -13.88 4.93 -18.95
C TYR A 210 -12.74 4.46 -19.83
N GLN A 211 -12.56 3.14 -19.96
CA GLN A 211 -11.54 2.57 -20.83
C GLN A 211 -11.84 2.80 -22.32
N ASN A 212 -13.11 2.71 -22.76
CA ASN A 212 -13.51 3.06 -24.13
C ASN A 212 -13.16 4.52 -24.46
N GLU A 213 -13.60 5.47 -23.60
CA GLU A 213 -13.33 6.90 -23.79
C GLU A 213 -11.83 7.20 -23.75
N LEU A 214 -11.09 6.59 -22.83
CA LEU A 214 -9.64 6.74 -22.71
C LEU A 214 -8.95 6.27 -23.99
N MET A 215 -9.27 5.07 -24.47
CA MET A 215 -8.61 4.51 -25.64
C MET A 215 -8.98 5.27 -26.91
N SER A 216 -10.23 5.71 -27.05
CA SER A 216 -10.66 6.54 -28.18
C SER A 216 -9.90 7.87 -28.20
N ARG A 217 -9.82 8.59 -27.07
CA ARG A 217 -9.06 9.84 -26.96
C ARG A 217 -7.55 9.67 -27.06
N ALA A 218 -7.02 8.53 -26.62
CA ALA A 218 -5.59 8.27 -26.69
C ALA A 218 -5.12 7.93 -28.11
N THR A 219 -6.00 7.36 -28.93
CA THR A 219 -5.66 6.86 -30.29
C THR A 219 -6.27 7.68 -31.42
N GLY A 220 -7.30 8.48 -31.15
CA GLY A 220 -8.15 9.10 -32.18
C GLY A 220 -9.07 8.11 -32.91
N ILE A 221 -9.19 6.87 -32.43
CA ILE A 221 -10.01 5.82 -33.05
C ILE A 221 -11.39 5.78 -32.38
N ASP A 222 -12.44 6.04 -33.15
CA ASP A 222 -13.84 5.95 -32.71
C ASP A 222 -14.39 4.52 -32.92
N GLU A 223 -13.82 3.57 -32.18
CA GLU A 223 -14.25 2.16 -32.16
C GLU A 223 -14.37 1.69 -30.69
N GLU A 224 -15.54 1.19 -30.31
CA GLU A 224 -15.76 0.68 -28.95
C GLU A 224 -14.99 -0.63 -28.71
N ILE A 225 -14.10 -0.63 -27.72
CA ILE A 225 -13.35 -1.82 -27.30
C ILE A 225 -14.24 -2.75 -26.48
N TYR A 226 -15.06 -2.18 -25.59
CA TYR A 226 -15.97 -2.91 -24.71
C TYR A 226 -17.42 -2.64 -25.06
N SER A 227 -18.21 -3.69 -25.23
CA SER A 227 -19.66 -3.60 -25.47
C SER A 227 -20.45 -4.23 -24.33
N ALA A 228 -21.50 -3.55 -23.86
CA ALA A 228 -22.31 -3.99 -22.72
C ALA A 228 -23.06 -5.30 -23.00
N GLN A 229 -23.01 -6.24 -22.06
CA GLN A 229 -23.65 -7.56 -22.16
C GLN A 229 -24.77 -7.74 -21.13
N SER A 230 -25.89 -8.31 -21.58
CA SER A 230 -27.01 -8.67 -20.71
C SER A 230 -26.93 -10.14 -20.30
N ALA A 231 -27.31 -10.44 -19.06
CA ALA A 231 -27.39 -11.82 -18.61
C ALA A 231 -28.50 -12.57 -19.39
N ALA A 232 -28.16 -13.73 -19.93
CA ALA A 232 -29.08 -14.63 -20.62
C ALA A 232 -29.99 -15.37 -19.61
N VAL A 233 -29.42 -15.77 -18.46
CA VAL A 233 -30.14 -16.46 -17.40
C VAL A 233 -29.74 -15.85 -16.05
N VAL A 234 -30.73 -15.67 -15.16
CA VAL A 234 -30.52 -15.20 -13.79
C VAL A 234 -31.25 -16.13 -12.83
N GLU A 235 -30.54 -16.61 -11.83
CA GLU A 235 -31.07 -17.51 -10.80
C GLU A 235 -30.83 -16.91 -9.41
N HIS A 236 -31.80 -17.04 -8.50
CA HIS A 236 -31.73 -16.52 -7.14
C HIS A 236 -31.94 -17.65 -6.12
N SER A 237 -31.14 -17.67 -5.05
CA SER A 237 -31.30 -18.57 -3.92
C SER A 237 -31.35 -17.76 -2.63
N ASP A 238 -32.42 -17.95 -1.85
CA ASP A 238 -32.62 -17.30 -0.55
C ASP A 238 -32.56 -15.75 -0.61
N VAL A 239 -32.90 -15.17 -1.76
CA VAL A 239 -32.88 -13.72 -2.01
C VAL A 239 -33.94 -13.31 -3.01
N GLU A 240 -34.56 -12.15 -2.77
CA GLU A 240 -35.36 -11.42 -3.75
C GLU A 240 -34.53 -10.27 -4.34
N VAL A 241 -34.48 -10.13 -5.66
CA VAL A 241 -33.65 -9.12 -6.34
C VAL A 241 -34.49 -8.31 -7.32
N ALA A 242 -34.32 -6.99 -7.30
CA ALA A 242 -34.88 -6.06 -8.26
C ALA A 242 -33.76 -5.43 -9.10
N LYS A 243 -33.92 -5.39 -10.42
CA LYS A 243 -33.00 -4.72 -11.36
C LYS A 243 -33.48 -3.29 -11.59
N ASN A 244 -32.67 -2.29 -11.20
CA ASN A 244 -33.01 -0.87 -11.29
C ASN A 244 -32.40 -0.16 -12.51
N GLY A 245 -31.60 -0.88 -13.29
CA GLY A 245 -30.90 -0.36 -14.45
C GLY A 245 -29.83 -1.34 -14.93
N PHE A 246 -29.10 -0.98 -15.98
CA PHE A 246 -27.97 -1.80 -16.42
C PHE A 246 -26.95 -1.94 -15.29
N GLY A 247 -26.71 -3.18 -14.90
CA GLY A 247 -25.82 -3.58 -13.82
C GLY A 247 -26.10 -3.01 -12.44
N ASN A 248 -27.32 -2.55 -12.14
CA ASN A 248 -27.71 -2.03 -10.82
C ASN A 248 -28.84 -2.86 -10.22
N TYR A 249 -28.60 -3.41 -9.02
CA TYR A 249 -29.51 -4.34 -8.36
C TYR A 249 -29.75 -3.95 -6.90
N THR A 250 -30.99 -4.07 -6.44
CA THR A 250 -31.38 -4.05 -5.02
C THR A 250 -31.79 -5.45 -4.60
N PHE A 251 -31.48 -5.85 -3.37
CA PHE A 251 -31.88 -7.16 -2.86
C PHE A 251 -32.51 -7.11 -1.47
N HIS A 252 -33.28 -8.14 -1.18
CA HIS A 252 -33.74 -8.52 0.16
C HIS A 252 -33.44 -10.02 0.39
N ALA A 253 -32.53 -10.31 1.30
CA ALA A 253 -32.17 -11.67 1.70
C ALA A 253 -33.31 -12.29 2.54
N LEU A 254 -33.69 -13.52 2.20
CA LEU A 254 -34.72 -14.29 2.91
C LEU A 254 -34.16 -14.97 4.16
N LYS A 255 -32.83 -15.15 4.22
CA LYS A 255 -32.08 -15.71 5.36
C LYS A 255 -30.79 -14.93 5.58
N GLU A 256 -30.44 -14.73 6.85
CA GLU A 256 -29.24 -14.03 7.31
C GLU A 256 -28.19 -15.04 7.83
N ASP A 257 -27.84 -16.02 6.99
CA ASP A 257 -26.86 -17.08 7.30
C ASP A 257 -25.71 -17.17 6.27
N GLY A 258 -25.70 -16.27 5.28
CA GLY A 258 -24.68 -16.21 4.22
C GLY A 258 -24.92 -17.16 3.05
N THR A 259 -26.10 -17.79 2.99
CA THR A 259 -26.49 -18.66 1.85
C THR A 259 -27.12 -17.89 0.69
N ALA A 260 -27.66 -16.70 0.96
CA ALA A 260 -28.31 -15.85 -0.03
C ALA A 260 -27.36 -15.45 -1.17
N LYS A 261 -27.79 -15.70 -2.42
CA LYS A 261 -26.95 -15.50 -3.60
C LYS A 261 -27.75 -15.35 -4.90
N SER A 262 -27.12 -14.71 -5.89
CA SER A 262 -27.64 -14.61 -7.26
C SER A 262 -26.59 -15.08 -8.25
N VAL A 263 -26.99 -15.90 -9.23
CA VAL A 263 -26.12 -16.39 -10.30
C VAL A 263 -26.56 -15.77 -11.61
N TYR A 264 -25.64 -15.13 -12.31
CA TYR A 264 -25.85 -14.50 -13.60
C TYR A 264 -25.06 -15.25 -14.66
N THR A 265 -25.74 -15.71 -15.71
CA THR A 265 -25.12 -16.40 -16.85
C THR A 265 -25.11 -15.48 -18.06
N PHE A 266 -23.96 -15.39 -18.71
CA PHE A 266 -23.74 -14.59 -19.91
C PHE A 266 -23.27 -15.49 -21.04
N ASP A 267 -23.84 -15.31 -22.22
CA ASP A 267 -23.44 -16.02 -23.42
C ASP A 267 -22.09 -15.50 -23.90
N GLY A 268 -21.24 -16.41 -24.36
CA GLY A 268 -19.99 -16.04 -25.01
C GLY A 268 -20.25 -15.31 -26.32
N VAL A 269 -19.38 -14.35 -26.63
CA VAL A 269 -19.47 -13.52 -27.83
C VAL A 269 -18.31 -13.87 -28.75
N LYS A 270 -18.62 -14.12 -30.03
CA LYS A 270 -17.61 -14.50 -31.02
C LYS A 270 -16.48 -13.46 -31.10
N ASP A 271 -15.24 -13.95 -31.12
CA ASP A 271 -14.02 -13.15 -31.24
C ASP A 271 -13.90 -12.06 -30.16
N SER A 272 -14.52 -12.31 -29.00
CA SER A 272 -14.58 -11.40 -27.87
C SER A 272 -14.39 -12.12 -26.54
N TYR A 273 -14.10 -11.35 -25.49
CA TYR A 273 -13.77 -11.87 -24.16
C TYR A 273 -14.54 -11.12 -23.08
N LEU A 274 -15.16 -11.84 -22.14
CA LEU A 274 -16.03 -11.24 -21.14
C LEU A 274 -15.22 -10.74 -19.93
N TYR A 275 -15.53 -9.52 -19.50
CA TYR A 275 -15.00 -8.91 -18.27
C TYR A 275 -16.17 -8.39 -17.43
N GLY A 276 -16.09 -8.62 -16.13
CA GLY A 276 -17.10 -8.19 -15.18
C GLY A 276 -16.58 -7.07 -14.29
N TYR A 277 -17.46 -6.18 -13.87
CA TYR A 277 -17.24 -5.21 -12.79
C TYR A 277 -18.29 -5.45 -11.71
N ALA A 278 -17.87 -5.55 -10.47
CA ALA A 278 -18.79 -5.67 -9.34
C ALA A 278 -18.43 -4.76 -8.17
N SER A 279 -19.47 -4.37 -7.44
CA SER A 279 -19.38 -3.55 -6.21
C SER A 279 -20.54 -3.88 -5.29
N GLY A 280 -20.28 -4.07 -3.98
CA GLY A 280 -21.31 -4.18 -2.96
C GLY A 280 -21.38 -2.91 -2.12
N ALA A 281 -22.47 -2.13 -2.24
CA ALA A 281 -22.61 -0.89 -1.48
C ALA A 281 -22.62 -1.18 0.04
N GLY A 282 -21.76 -0.48 0.79
CA GLY A 282 -21.65 -0.66 2.25
C GLY A 282 -21.15 -2.05 2.68
N GLY A 283 -20.53 -2.82 1.78
CA GLY A 283 -20.04 -4.17 2.08
C GLY A 283 -21.15 -5.22 2.23
N CYS A 284 -22.30 -5.00 1.59
CA CYS A 284 -23.46 -5.90 1.60
C CYS A 284 -23.20 -7.24 0.87
N CYS A 285 -22.30 -7.22 -0.10
CA CYS A 285 -21.83 -8.35 -0.89
C CYS A 285 -20.31 -8.34 -0.84
N ASP A 286 -19.70 -9.47 -0.50
CA ASP A 286 -18.24 -9.61 -0.42
C ASP A 286 -17.72 -10.69 -1.37
N ARG A 287 -18.50 -11.77 -1.54
CA ARG A 287 -18.11 -12.97 -2.26
C ARG A 287 -18.55 -12.96 -3.72
N LEU A 288 -17.61 -13.25 -4.61
CA LEU A 288 -17.88 -13.61 -6.00
C LEU A 288 -17.39 -15.03 -6.27
N THR A 289 -18.07 -15.74 -7.18
CA THR A 289 -17.54 -16.94 -7.84
C THR A 289 -17.71 -16.77 -9.34
N ILE A 290 -16.62 -16.74 -10.07
CA ILE A 290 -16.60 -16.57 -11.53
C ILE A 290 -16.27 -17.92 -12.17
N LYS A 291 -17.06 -18.31 -13.17
CA LYS A 291 -16.83 -19.54 -13.93
C LYS A 291 -16.89 -19.29 -15.42
N CYS A 292 -16.13 -20.07 -16.18
CA CYS A 292 -16.17 -20.11 -17.64
C CYS A 292 -16.20 -21.59 -18.06
N GLY A 293 -17.18 -22.02 -18.85
CA GLY A 293 -17.30 -23.42 -19.26
C GLY A 293 -17.37 -24.41 -18.08
N GLY A 294 -17.91 -23.98 -16.93
CA GLY A 294 -17.99 -24.75 -15.69
C GLY A 294 -16.74 -24.75 -14.81
N ALA A 295 -15.57 -24.31 -15.31
CA ALA A 295 -14.34 -24.17 -14.53
C ALA A 295 -14.34 -22.87 -13.73
N THR A 296 -13.88 -22.91 -12.47
CA THR A 296 -13.74 -21.70 -11.64
C THR A 296 -12.51 -20.90 -12.06
N ILE A 297 -12.71 -19.61 -12.38
CA ILE A 297 -11.67 -18.67 -12.81
C ILE A 297 -11.10 -17.92 -11.61
N ASP A 298 -11.98 -17.30 -10.83
CA ASP A 298 -11.62 -16.70 -9.54
C ASP A 298 -12.81 -16.86 -8.58
N SER A 299 -12.52 -16.90 -7.28
CA SER A 299 -13.55 -16.96 -6.26
C SER A 299 -13.03 -16.47 -4.92
N GLY A 300 -13.95 -15.99 -4.08
CA GLY A 300 -13.66 -15.54 -2.73
C GLY A 300 -14.18 -14.14 -2.47
N LYS A 301 -13.63 -13.48 -1.46
CA LYS A 301 -14.03 -12.14 -1.03
C LYS A 301 -13.46 -11.05 -1.95
N LEU A 302 -13.91 -11.04 -3.19
CA LEU A 302 -13.32 -10.23 -4.26
C LEU A 302 -13.71 -8.75 -4.20
N ILE A 303 -14.81 -8.42 -3.51
CA ILE A 303 -15.37 -7.07 -3.44
C ILE A 303 -15.65 -6.63 -1.99
N GLU A 304 -14.97 -7.21 -1.01
CA GLU A 304 -15.22 -6.95 0.42
C GLU A 304 -14.98 -5.50 0.82
N ASN A 305 -13.92 -4.87 0.29
CA ASN A 305 -13.57 -3.49 0.63
C ASN A 305 -13.78 -2.53 -0.54
N TYR A 306 -13.43 -2.93 -1.77
CA TYR A 306 -13.50 -2.07 -2.94
C TYR A 306 -14.14 -2.78 -4.14
N PRO A 307 -14.70 -2.02 -5.09
CA PRO A 307 -15.10 -2.55 -6.39
C PRO A 307 -13.92 -3.18 -7.15
N LEU A 308 -14.23 -4.06 -8.09
CA LEU A 308 -13.22 -4.76 -8.87
C LEU A 308 -13.73 -5.06 -10.29
N VAL A 309 -12.89 -4.82 -11.29
CA VAL A 309 -12.97 -5.45 -12.61
C VAL A 309 -12.21 -6.78 -12.58
N PHE A 310 -12.81 -7.81 -13.14
CA PHE A 310 -12.27 -9.17 -13.17
C PHE A 310 -12.54 -9.84 -14.54
N PRO A 311 -11.63 -10.71 -15.01
CA PRO A 311 -11.88 -11.53 -16.18
C PRO A 311 -12.99 -12.55 -15.90
N MET A 312 -13.79 -12.84 -16.92
CA MET A 312 -14.80 -13.90 -16.89
C MET A 312 -14.45 -15.08 -17.82
N GLY A 313 -13.22 -15.10 -18.32
CA GLY A 313 -12.66 -16.14 -19.16
C GLY A 313 -13.02 -16.07 -20.64
N ASN A 314 -12.76 -17.16 -21.36
CA ASN A 314 -12.68 -17.20 -22.82
C ASN A 314 -13.97 -17.68 -23.52
N ALA A 315 -15.12 -17.69 -22.84
CA ALA A 315 -16.35 -18.23 -23.42
C ALA A 315 -16.66 -17.62 -24.80
N GLN A 316 -16.69 -18.47 -25.82
CA GLN A 316 -17.03 -18.08 -27.19
C GLN A 316 -18.51 -18.39 -27.50
N GLU A 317 -18.95 -18.09 -28.73
CA GLU A 317 -20.32 -18.35 -29.18
C GLU A 317 -20.74 -19.82 -28.93
N GLY A 318 -21.84 -20.02 -28.22
CA GLY A 318 -22.34 -21.33 -27.80
C GLY A 318 -21.82 -21.81 -26.44
N GLU A 319 -20.86 -21.11 -25.83
CA GLU A 319 -20.40 -21.31 -24.46
C GLU A 319 -20.95 -20.23 -23.53
N ASN A 320 -20.70 -20.35 -22.22
CA ASN A 320 -21.11 -19.36 -21.24
C ASN A 320 -20.09 -19.14 -20.13
N SER A 321 -20.18 -17.94 -19.55
CA SER A 321 -19.54 -17.58 -18.29
C SER A 321 -20.59 -17.20 -17.27
N THR A 322 -20.30 -17.48 -15.99
CA THR A 322 -21.21 -17.16 -14.89
C THR A 322 -20.50 -16.35 -13.80
N VAL A 323 -21.27 -15.47 -13.17
CA VAL A 323 -20.88 -14.76 -11.95
C VAL A 323 -21.93 -15.03 -10.89
N GLU A 324 -21.51 -15.68 -9.81
CA GLU A 324 -22.28 -15.79 -8.59
C GLU A 324 -21.91 -14.64 -7.66
N VAL A 325 -22.91 -13.86 -7.21
CA VAL A 325 -22.79 -12.81 -6.20
C VAL A 325 -23.37 -13.32 -4.89
N GLY A 326 -22.53 -13.44 -3.87
CA GLY A 326 -22.92 -13.85 -2.52
C GLY A 326 -23.21 -12.66 -1.61
N ILE A 327 -24.30 -12.76 -0.84
CA ILE A 327 -24.68 -11.77 0.17
C ILE A 327 -24.04 -12.14 1.50
N LYS A 328 -23.50 -11.13 2.20
CA LYS A 328 -22.87 -11.31 3.50
C LYS A 328 -23.90 -11.75 4.55
N SER A 329 -23.52 -12.67 5.44
CA SER A 329 -24.44 -13.34 6.36
C SER A 329 -25.31 -12.41 7.20
N GLU A 330 -24.80 -11.26 7.62
CA GLU A 330 -25.51 -10.31 8.48
C GLU A 330 -26.27 -9.21 7.70
N THR A 331 -26.43 -9.38 6.38
CA THR A 331 -27.04 -8.37 5.52
C THR A 331 -28.41 -8.79 5.01
N LYS A 332 -29.44 -8.10 5.47
CA LYS A 332 -30.82 -8.34 5.03
C LYS A 332 -31.19 -7.63 3.73
N THR A 333 -30.72 -6.40 3.54
CA THR A 333 -31.04 -5.58 2.36
C THR A 333 -29.81 -4.83 1.91
N GLY A 334 -29.68 -4.60 0.61
CA GLY A 334 -28.57 -3.81 0.09
C GLY A 334 -28.68 -3.59 -1.41
N ASN A 335 -27.64 -2.94 -1.94
CA ASN A 335 -27.51 -2.69 -3.37
C ASN A 335 -26.14 -3.17 -3.83
N TYR A 336 -26.09 -3.80 -4.99
CA TYR A 336 -24.83 -4.13 -5.64
C TYR A 336 -24.88 -3.79 -7.12
N ARG A 337 -23.69 -3.60 -7.67
CA ARG A 337 -23.48 -3.46 -9.11
C ARG A 337 -22.85 -4.73 -9.65
N LEU A 338 -23.33 -5.17 -10.81
CA LEU A 338 -22.71 -6.21 -11.63
C LEU A 338 -22.90 -5.83 -13.10
N MET A 339 -21.82 -5.34 -13.71
CA MET A 339 -21.77 -4.94 -15.11
C MET A 339 -20.87 -5.92 -15.85
N VAL A 340 -21.27 -6.40 -17.02
CA VAL A 340 -20.46 -7.30 -17.84
C VAL A 340 -20.34 -6.72 -19.23
N TYR A 341 -19.13 -6.74 -19.77
CA TYR A 341 -18.80 -6.23 -21.09
C TYR A 341 -18.00 -7.28 -21.87
N ALA A 342 -18.18 -7.29 -23.18
CA ALA A 342 -17.38 -8.07 -24.11
C ALA A 342 -16.31 -7.17 -24.71
N LEU A 343 -15.04 -7.52 -24.53
CA LEU A 343 -13.90 -6.92 -25.22
C LEU A 343 -13.83 -7.48 -26.63
N SER A 344 -13.97 -6.62 -27.64
CA SER A 344 -13.70 -6.97 -29.04
C SER A 344 -12.19 -7.09 -29.26
N LYS A 345 -11.74 -8.29 -29.62
CA LYS A 345 -10.29 -8.54 -29.81
C LYS A 345 -9.71 -7.63 -30.90
N SER A 346 -10.40 -7.50 -32.03
CA SER A 346 -9.91 -6.69 -33.15
C SER A 346 -9.87 -5.20 -32.82
N ALA A 347 -10.90 -4.68 -32.14
CA ALA A 347 -10.93 -3.27 -31.72
C ALA A 347 -9.79 -2.96 -30.74
N PHE A 348 -9.57 -3.86 -29.77
CA PHE A 348 -8.46 -3.74 -28.83
C PHE A 348 -7.10 -3.82 -29.53
N GLU A 349 -6.87 -4.80 -30.40
CA GLU A 349 -5.61 -4.96 -31.14
C GLU A 349 -5.32 -3.76 -32.05
N ASN A 350 -6.35 -3.19 -32.70
CA ASN A 350 -6.25 -1.97 -33.50
C ASN A 350 -5.81 -0.77 -32.66
N ALA A 351 -6.49 -0.53 -31.53
CA ALA A 351 -6.16 0.55 -30.62
C ALA A 351 -4.78 0.37 -29.95
N TYR A 352 -4.42 -0.86 -29.57
CA TYR A 352 -3.10 -1.18 -29.04
C TYR A 352 -2.01 -0.92 -30.08
N ALA A 353 -2.20 -1.37 -31.33
CA ALA A 353 -1.22 -1.18 -32.40
C ALA A 353 -0.94 0.32 -32.64
N ALA A 354 -1.95 1.18 -32.58
CA ALA A 354 -1.77 2.62 -32.70
C ALA A 354 -0.88 3.22 -31.60
N LEU A 355 -1.02 2.78 -30.34
CA LEU A 355 -0.17 3.23 -29.23
C LEU A 355 1.22 2.58 -29.24
N ALA A 356 1.30 1.31 -29.66
CA ALA A 356 2.53 0.52 -29.65
C ALA A 356 3.53 0.96 -30.73
N ASP A 357 3.06 1.70 -31.74
CA ASP A 357 3.84 2.18 -32.88
C ASP A 357 4.74 3.39 -32.54
N GLU A 358 4.45 4.10 -31.45
CA GLU A 358 5.16 5.33 -31.04
C GLU A 358 5.50 5.30 -29.54
N GLN A 359 6.33 4.33 -29.14
CA GLN A 359 6.70 4.11 -27.74
C GLN A 359 8.05 4.73 -27.36
N LEU A 360 8.19 5.10 -26.09
CA LEU A 360 9.47 5.48 -25.51
C LEU A 360 10.37 4.25 -25.39
N GLU A 361 11.46 4.23 -26.16
CA GLU A 361 12.49 3.21 -26.06
C GLU A 361 13.47 3.58 -24.95
N ILE A 362 13.36 2.92 -23.80
CA ILE A 362 14.18 3.23 -22.62
C ILE A 362 15.62 2.73 -22.87
N SER A 363 16.58 3.65 -22.86
CA SER A 363 18.01 3.36 -22.96
C SER A 363 18.69 3.24 -21.59
N SER A 364 18.17 3.94 -20.57
CA SER A 364 18.63 3.79 -19.20
C SER A 364 17.52 4.05 -18.18
N PHE A 365 17.60 3.37 -17.04
CA PHE A 365 16.63 3.47 -15.96
C PHE A 365 17.34 3.49 -14.60
N SER A 366 16.88 4.37 -13.71
CA SER A 366 17.26 4.45 -12.30
C SER A 366 16.09 5.03 -11.49
N ASP A 367 16.21 5.02 -10.16
CA ASP A 367 15.17 5.53 -9.26
C ASP A 367 14.88 7.03 -9.44
N THR A 368 15.80 7.80 -10.03
CA THR A 368 15.73 9.26 -10.15
C THR A 368 15.87 9.80 -11.57
N GLU A 369 16.23 8.94 -12.53
CA GLU A 369 16.46 9.35 -13.92
C GLU A 369 16.12 8.21 -14.88
N ILE A 370 15.40 8.55 -15.94
CA ILE A 370 14.99 7.66 -17.04
C ILE A 370 15.34 8.37 -18.34
N CYS A 371 16.07 7.68 -19.22
CA CYS A 371 16.44 8.19 -20.53
C CYS A 371 15.96 7.23 -21.61
N GLY A 372 15.63 7.79 -22.77
CA GLY A 372 15.20 7.01 -23.92
C GLY A 372 15.02 7.87 -25.16
N THR A 373 14.64 7.23 -26.25
CA THR A 373 14.32 7.89 -27.52
C THR A 373 12.87 7.63 -27.90
N LEU A 374 12.28 8.57 -28.63
CA LEU A 374 10.91 8.48 -29.10
C LEU A 374 10.82 9.01 -30.53
N ASP A 375 10.23 8.23 -31.43
CA ASP A 375 9.92 8.64 -32.80
C ASP A 375 8.43 8.97 -32.91
N ALA A 376 8.09 10.26 -32.84
CA ALA A 376 6.74 10.77 -32.98
C ALA A 376 6.38 10.99 -34.46
N LYS A 377 5.32 10.33 -34.93
CA LYS A 377 4.83 10.41 -36.32
C LYS A 377 4.01 11.66 -36.57
N GLN A 378 3.43 12.23 -35.51
CA GLN A 378 2.69 13.49 -35.54
C GLN A 378 2.83 14.22 -34.20
N ASP A 379 2.40 15.49 -34.17
CA ASP A 379 2.29 16.24 -32.92
C ASP A 379 1.30 15.54 -31.99
N GLY A 380 1.64 15.44 -30.71
CA GLY A 380 0.78 14.78 -29.73
C GLY A 380 1.27 14.94 -28.30
N VAL A 381 0.88 13.98 -27.47
CA VAL A 381 1.20 13.97 -26.04
C VAL A 381 1.94 12.69 -25.70
N LEU A 382 3.16 12.82 -25.18
CA LEU A 382 3.84 11.72 -24.52
C LEU A 382 3.14 11.47 -23.18
N PHE A 383 2.47 10.33 -23.08
CA PHE A 383 1.99 9.79 -21.82
C PHE A 383 3.13 9.05 -21.12
N LEU A 384 3.23 9.21 -19.80
CA LEU A 384 4.13 8.44 -18.95
C LEU A 384 3.30 7.76 -17.85
N SER A 385 3.41 6.44 -17.73
CA SER A 385 2.83 5.66 -16.62
C SER A 385 3.63 5.87 -15.32
N ILE A 386 3.82 7.14 -14.96
CA ILE A 386 4.49 7.66 -13.77
C ILE A 386 3.49 8.65 -13.13
N PRO A 387 3.12 8.48 -11.85
CA PRO A 387 2.28 9.45 -11.16
C PRO A 387 2.86 10.87 -11.25
N TYR A 388 2.00 11.82 -11.62
CA TYR A 388 2.36 13.23 -11.66
C TYR A 388 2.67 13.73 -10.25
N GLU A 389 3.88 14.24 -10.07
CA GLU A 389 4.34 14.92 -8.86
C GLU A 389 5.19 16.12 -9.29
N LYS A 390 5.20 17.18 -8.48
CA LYS A 390 5.99 18.40 -8.77
C LYS A 390 7.50 18.16 -8.85
N GLY A 391 7.97 17.06 -8.26
CA GLY A 391 9.38 16.66 -8.29
C GLY A 391 9.86 16.13 -9.65
N TRP A 392 8.94 15.77 -10.55
CA TRP A 392 9.29 15.30 -11.89
C TRP A 392 9.57 16.45 -12.85
N SER A 393 10.55 16.24 -13.73
CA SER A 393 10.85 17.13 -14.86
C SER A 393 11.10 16.30 -16.11
N VAL A 394 10.51 16.72 -17.22
CA VAL A 394 10.69 16.11 -18.55
C VAL A 394 11.53 17.06 -19.40
N TYR A 395 12.49 16.50 -20.12
CA TYR A 395 13.34 17.20 -21.08
C TYR A 395 13.20 16.53 -22.45
N ILE A 396 13.00 17.32 -23.49
CA ILE A 396 12.92 16.92 -24.90
C ILE A 396 14.07 17.62 -25.61
N ASP A 397 14.97 16.85 -26.23
CA ASP A 397 16.16 17.34 -26.93
C ASP A 397 17.02 18.28 -26.06
N GLY A 398 17.14 17.92 -24.78
CA GLY A 398 17.88 18.68 -23.76
C GLY A 398 17.17 19.93 -23.22
N GLN A 399 16.02 20.32 -23.76
CA GLN A 399 15.23 21.46 -23.29
C GLN A 399 14.15 21.01 -22.31
N LYS A 400 13.94 21.75 -21.22
CA LYS A 400 12.90 21.42 -20.23
C LYS A 400 11.51 21.68 -20.84
N ALA A 401 10.68 20.64 -20.87
CA ALA A 401 9.31 20.70 -21.36
C ALA A 401 8.32 21.05 -20.23
N GLU A 402 7.18 21.64 -20.61
CA GLU A 402 6.06 21.81 -19.69
C GLU A 402 5.41 20.44 -19.44
N THR A 403 5.24 20.09 -18.16
CA THR A 403 4.61 18.83 -17.77
C THR A 403 3.10 18.98 -17.65
N LEU A 404 2.39 17.95 -18.10
CA LEU A 404 0.95 17.83 -18.03
C LEU A 404 0.56 16.81 -16.97
N LYS A 405 -0.58 17.06 -16.32
CA LYS A 405 -1.24 16.10 -15.41
C LYS A 405 -2.40 15.44 -16.15
N LEU A 406 -2.11 14.33 -16.82
CA LEU A 406 -3.08 13.59 -17.63
C LEU A 406 -3.98 12.71 -16.76
N MET A 407 -5.26 12.57 -17.14
CA MET A 407 -6.27 11.80 -16.39
C MET A 407 -6.31 12.14 -14.89
N GLN A 408 -5.96 13.38 -14.55
CA GLN A 408 -5.79 13.86 -13.17
C GLN A 408 -4.79 13.07 -12.32
N SER A 409 -3.90 12.25 -12.90
CA SER A 409 -3.01 11.39 -12.12
C SER A 409 -1.63 11.14 -12.72
N MET A 410 -1.52 11.02 -14.04
CA MET A 410 -0.29 10.58 -14.71
C MET A 410 0.47 11.74 -15.33
N LEU A 411 1.80 11.59 -15.42
CA LEU A 411 2.68 12.57 -16.03
C LEU A 411 2.56 12.52 -17.56
N GLY A 412 2.64 13.68 -18.21
CA GLY A 412 2.82 13.75 -19.64
C GLY A 412 3.55 15.01 -20.08
N ALA A 413 3.83 15.13 -21.37
CA ALA A 413 4.38 16.33 -21.99
C ALA A 413 3.95 16.39 -23.46
N LYS A 414 3.79 17.59 -24.01
CA LYS A 414 3.56 17.75 -25.45
C LYS A 414 4.85 17.47 -26.21
N VAL A 415 4.76 16.71 -27.29
CA VAL A 415 5.88 16.35 -28.15
C VAL A 415 5.48 16.64 -29.59
N SER A 416 6.37 17.32 -30.33
CA SER A 416 6.18 17.57 -31.76
C SER A 416 6.48 16.32 -32.58
N GLN A 417 6.05 16.30 -33.83
CA GLN A 417 6.50 15.31 -34.80
C GLN A 417 8.04 15.31 -34.93
N GLY A 418 8.66 14.12 -34.89
CA GLY A 418 10.10 13.94 -35.10
C GLY A 418 10.73 12.88 -34.20
N HIS A 419 12.04 12.73 -34.37
CA HIS A 419 12.88 11.93 -33.49
C HIS A 419 13.33 12.79 -32.30
N HIS A 420 13.13 12.29 -31.09
CA HIS A 420 13.38 13.03 -29.86
C HIS A 420 14.18 12.24 -28.83
N ASP A 421 15.16 12.92 -28.22
CA ASP A 421 15.83 12.46 -27.00
C ASP A 421 14.99 12.85 -25.78
N ILE A 422 14.52 11.85 -25.04
CA ILE A 422 13.68 12.05 -23.86
C ILE A 422 14.48 11.75 -22.59
N ARG A 423 14.50 12.72 -21.67
CA ARG A 423 15.05 12.53 -20.32
C ARG A 423 14.03 12.95 -19.28
N ILE A 424 13.78 12.07 -18.33
CA ILE A 424 12.85 12.27 -17.21
C ILE A 424 13.67 12.20 -15.93
N SER A 425 13.56 13.20 -15.07
CA SER A 425 14.33 13.29 -13.82
C SER A 425 13.44 13.64 -12.63
N TYR A 426 13.75 13.06 -11.47
CA TYR A 426 13.03 13.27 -10.22
C TYR A 426 13.91 13.85 -9.12
N ILE A 427 13.43 14.93 -8.51
CA ILE A 427 13.95 15.47 -7.26
C ILE A 427 12.76 15.74 -6.34
N PRO A 428 12.67 15.10 -5.15
CA PRO A 428 11.56 15.34 -4.22
C PRO A 428 11.38 16.82 -3.89
N GLU A 429 10.13 17.28 -3.89
CA GLU A 429 9.81 18.67 -3.53
C GLU A 429 10.31 18.97 -2.11
N GLY A 430 11.05 20.07 -1.96
CA GLY A 430 11.62 20.48 -0.67
C GLY A 430 12.91 19.79 -0.26
N LEU A 431 13.42 18.79 -1.00
CA LEU A 431 14.70 18.13 -0.65
C LEU A 431 15.86 19.14 -0.63
N VAL A 432 15.97 19.98 -1.66
CA VAL A 432 17.01 21.02 -1.74
C VAL A 432 16.90 22.00 -0.57
N THR A 433 15.68 22.48 -0.28
CA THR A 433 15.41 23.36 0.86
C THR A 433 15.78 22.70 2.19
N GLY A 434 15.40 21.43 2.37
CA GLY A 434 15.72 20.64 3.55
C GLY A 434 17.22 20.50 3.77
N VAL A 435 17.97 20.17 2.71
CA VAL A 435 19.44 20.08 2.75
C VAL A 435 20.05 21.43 3.15
N CYS A 436 19.58 22.55 2.58
CA CYS A 436 20.06 23.88 2.95
C CYS A 436 19.78 24.20 4.43
N CYS A 437 18.58 23.90 4.94
CA CYS A 437 18.22 24.10 6.34
C CYS A 437 19.05 23.24 7.29
N SER A 438 19.24 21.95 6.96
CA SER A 438 20.07 21.03 7.75
C SER A 438 21.53 21.45 7.78
N ALA A 439 22.09 21.89 6.65
CA ALA A 439 23.45 22.39 6.58
C ALA A 439 23.63 23.66 7.43
N ALA A 440 22.68 24.60 7.36
CA ALA A 440 22.70 25.81 8.18
C ALA A 440 22.61 25.48 9.69
N ALA A 441 21.72 24.55 10.07
CA ALA A 441 21.60 24.09 11.46
C ALA A 441 22.88 23.41 11.96
N LEU A 442 23.52 22.59 11.13
CA LEU A 442 24.80 21.94 11.46
C LEU A 442 25.91 22.97 11.67
N VAL A 443 26.01 23.98 10.81
CA VAL A 443 26.97 25.07 10.97
C VAL A 443 26.73 25.83 12.28
N LEU A 444 25.48 26.17 12.60
CA LEU A 444 25.13 26.83 13.86
C LEU A 444 25.47 25.94 15.07
N PHE A 445 25.19 24.64 15.00
CA PHE A 445 25.55 23.68 16.05
C PHE A 445 27.06 23.63 16.28
N ILE A 446 27.86 23.55 15.21
CA ILE A 446 29.33 23.56 15.29
C ILE A 446 29.82 24.86 15.92
N ILE A 447 29.26 26.02 15.52
CA ILE A 447 29.59 27.31 16.11
C ILE A 447 29.32 27.30 17.62
N PHE A 448 28.14 26.84 18.05
CA PHE A 448 27.80 26.78 19.48
C PHE A 448 28.67 25.80 20.27
N ALA A 449 28.97 24.63 19.72
CA ALA A 449 29.85 23.64 20.35
C ALA A 449 31.27 24.20 20.54
N VAL A 450 31.81 24.87 19.51
CA VAL A 450 33.12 25.51 19.56
C VAL A 450 33.13 26.66 20.58
N MET A 451 32.07 27.49 20.62
CA MET A 451 31.93 28.54 21.63
C MET A 451 31.89 27.98 23.06
N ASP A 452 31.20 26.86 23.30
CA ASP A 452 31.17 26.20 24.61
C ASP A 452 32.55 25.64 25.02
N MET A 453 33.28 25.04 24.07
CA MET A 453 34.65 24.58 24.31
C MET A 453 35.59 25.71 24.71
N PHE A 454 35.47 26.88 24.07
CA PHE A 454 36.26 28.06 24.44
C PHE A 454 35.82 28.69 25.76
N ARG A 455 34.55 28.57 26.15
CA ARG A 455 34.05 29.00 27.48
C ARG A 455 34.60 28.12 28.60
N LYS A 456 34.59 26.79 28.45
CA LYS A 456 35.12 25.85 29.46
C LYS A 456 36.63 26.00 29.71
N LYS A 457 37.41 26.41 28.71
CA LYS A 457 38.84 26.72 28.88
C LYS A 457 39.13 27.99 29.70
N LYS A 458 38.14 28.87 29.92
CA LYS A 458 38.29 30.10 30.72
C LYS A 458 37.87 29.94 32.19
N THR A 459 37.31 28.80 32.60
CA THR A 459 36.76 28.57 33.95
C THR A 459 37.52 27.51 34.75
N VAL A 460 38.86 27.46 34.64
CA VAL A 460 39.70 26.86 35.68
C VAL A 460 40.74 27.90 36.11
N PRO A 461 40.49 28.66 37.20
CA PRO A 461 41.55 29.30 37.95
C PRO A 461 42.39 28.22 38.62
N ASP A 462 43.67 28.19 38.31
CA ASP A 462 44.68 27.45 39.07
C ASP A 462 44.79 28.10 40.45
N ASN A 463 44.09 27.53 41.45
CA ASN A 463 44.24 27.94 42.84
C ASN A 463 45.21 26.98 43.53
N SER A 464 46.45 26.95 43.05
CA SER A 464 47.58 26.36 43.76
C SER A 464 48.28 27.42 44.63
N GLU A 465 47.59 27.95 45.65
CA GLU A 465 48.24 28.57 46.80
C GLU A 465 47.54 28.18 48.10
N ALA A 466 48.23 27.29 48.83
CA ALA A 466 48.31 27.15 50.28
C ALA A 466 47.06 27.44 51.13
N VAL A 467 46.35 26.38 51.52
CA VAL A 467 45.70 26.34 52.84
C VAL A 467 46.44 25.32 53.69
N ALA A 468 47.02 25.83 54.77
CA ALA A 468 47.91 25.15 55.68
C ALA A 468 47.31 23.88 56.30
N TYR A 469 48.18 22.87 56.48
CA TYR A 469 47.94 21.68 57.28
C TYR A 469 47.48 22.04 58.69
N ALA A 470 46.20 21.83 59.00
CA ALA A 470 45.77 21.58 60.37
C ALA A 470 45.97 20.08 60.64
N GLN A 471 46.83 19.79 61.61
CA GLN A 471 47.18 18.45 62.09
C GLN A 471 45.93 17.62 62.45
N PRO A 472 45.97 16.28 62.31
CA PRO A 472 44.85 15.43 62.69
C PRO A 472 44.69 15.42 64.21
N VAL A 473 43.49 15.76 64.68
CA VAL A 473 43.11 15.56 66.09
C VAL A 473 42.70 14.09 66.24
N GLU A 474 43.60 13.28 66.79
CA GLU A 474 43.27 12.00 67.43
C GLU A 474 42.72 12.27 68.84
N PHE A 475 41.53 11.73 69.15
CA PHE A 475 41.21 11.03 70.42
C PHE A 475 39.76 10.54 70.34
N SER A 476 39.52 9.23 70.21
CA SER A 476 39.29 8.23 71.27
C SER A 476 37.91 8.32 71.95
N LEU A 477 37.25 7.16 72.01
CA LEU A 477 36.11 6.89 72.88
C LEU A 477 36.65 6.67 74.30
N ASP A 478 36.03 7.32 75.27
CA ASP A 478 35.80 6.86 76.66
C ASP A 478 35.14 8.02 77.41
N ASP A 479 33.82 7.96 77.62
CA ASP A 479 33.30 7.58 78.94
C ASP A 479 31.79 7.76 79.04
N GLU A 480 31.26 6.91 79.91
CA GLU A 480 29.89 6.69 80.33
C GLU A 480 29.19 7.97 80.79
N ASP A 481 28.07 8.32 80.15
CA ASP A 481 26.85 8.78 80.82
C ASP A 481 25.70 8.89 79.81
N GLY A 482 24.67 8.10 80.03
CA GLY A 482 23.52 7.99 79.13
C GLY A 482 22.63 9.24 79.13
N ASN A 483 22.18 9.65 77.94
CA ASN A 483 20.75 9.75 77.64
C ASN A 483 20.45 10.12 76.17
N PHE A 484 19.33 9.56 75.72
CA PHE A 484 18.53 9.84 74.53
C PHE A 484 18.22 11.32 74.31
N PHE A 485 17.99 11.75 73.06
CA PHE A 485 16.65 12.16 72.56
C PHE A 485 16.68 12.53 71.06
N PHE A 486 15.57 12.17 70.39
CA PHE A 486 15.19 12.48 69.01
C PHE A 486 14.66 13.91 68.87
N GLU A 487 14.70 14.50 67.66
CA GLU A 487 13.49 15.03 67.02
C GLU A 487 13.70 15.33 65.52
N ASP A 488 12.93 14.60 64.70
CA ASP A 488 12.54 14.98 63.34
C ASP A 488 11.51 16.13 63.40
N ALA A 489 11.52 17.06 62.44
CA ALA A 489 10.28 17.68 61.98
C ALA A 489 10.44 18.34 60.60
N GLU A 490 9.54 17.95 59.71
CA GLU A 490 9.32 18.41 58.35
C GLU A 490 8.78 19.85 58.24
N SER A 491 8.87 20.33 56.99
CA SER A 491 7.97 21.27 56.31
C SER A 491 8.22 22.77 56.51
N THR A 492 8.41 23.47 55.39
CA THR A 492 7.40 24.39 54.85
C THR A 492 7.88 24.96 53.51
N ALA A 493 6.99 25.01 52.54
CA ALA A 493 7.14 25.76 51.30
C ALA A 493 6.73 27.22 51.56
N GLU A 494 7.39 28.18 50.91
CA GLU A 494 6.71 29.42 50.53
C GLU A 494 7.39 30.14 49.35
N ILE A 495 6.56 30.48 48.37
CA ILE A 495 6.85 31.34 47.22
C ILE A 495 6.52 32.77 47.67
N LEU A 496 7.42 33.73 47.44
CA LEU A 496 7.16 35.15 47.60
C LEU A 496 7.65 35.93 46.38
N TYR A 497 6.72 36.59 45.68
CA TYR A 497 6.96 37.80 44.89
C TYR A 497 6.15 38.94 45.52
N PRO A 498 6.75 40.13 45.67
CA PRO A 498 6.17 41.37 45.16
C PRO A 498 7.26 42.21 44.44
N GLY A 499 7.03 43.17 43.56
CA GLY A 499 5.92 44.09 43.31
C GLY A 499 6.55 45.44 42.90
N GLU A 500 5.98 46.09 41.89
CA GLU A 500 6.45 47.27 41.14
C GLU A 500 6.60 48.60 41.90
N GLU A 501 7.20 49.56 41.17
CA GLU A 501 7.18 51.03 41.25
C GLU A 501 8.48 51.67 41.75
N ALA A 502 8.96 52.81 41.25
CA ALA A 502 8.76 53.61 40.05
C ALA A 502 9.88 54.67 40.14
N ASP A 503 10.56 55.07 39.04
CA ASP A 503 11.30 56.34 39.11
C ASP A 503 11.49 57.07 37.78
N ASN A 504 11.51 58.39 37.91
CA ASN A 504 10.97 59.40 37.01
C ASN A 504 11.90 59.94 35.90
N GLU A 505 11.22 60.52 34.91
CA GLU A 505 11.54 61.63 33.99
C GLU A 505 12.93 62.30 34.01
N LYS A 506 13.61 62.22 32.84
CA LYS A 506 13.97 63.29 31.87
C LYS A 506 14.16 64.76 32.35
N PRO A 507 15.03 65.57 31.69
CA PRO A 507 15.06 65.79 30.22
C PRO A 507 16.11 65.00 29.43
#